data_AF-M4SKV3-F1
#
_entry.id   AF-M4SKV3-F1
#
_cell.length_a   1.000
_cell.length_b   1.000
_cell.length_c   1.000
_cell.angle_alpha   90.00
_cell.angle_beta   90.00
_cell.angle_gamma   90.00
#
_symmetry.space_group_name_H-M   'P 1'
#
loop_
_entity.id
_entity.type
_entity.pdbx_description
1 polymer ?
#
loop_
_entity_poly.entity_id
_entity_poly.type
_entity_poly.pdbx_seq_one_letter_code
_entity_poly.pdbx_strand_id
1 'polypeptide(L)'
;LGLYSLSVDLKESAIQHFNLGLKSTNNKDLWFYSAMNLALCYLDSKDTNNKNQLISILDNVLNDRFQTFNTAFNAFSSYFKALKFYLNSQYQPAQESLKEAIVLA
;
A
#
# COMPACT_ATOMS: atom_id res chain seq x y z
N LEU A 1 6.70 -5.56 -14.82
CA LEU A 1 7.44 -4.30 -15.08
C LEU A 1 7.66 -3.51 -13.81
N GLY A 2 6.62 -2.99 -13.12
CA GLY A 2 6.83 -2.22 -11.87
C GLY A 2 7.65 -2.93 -10.79
N LEU A 3 7.36 -4.22 -10.51
CA LEU A 3 8.17 -5.08 -9.63
C LEU A 3 9.62 -5.22 -10.07
N TYR A 4 9.84 -5.41 -11.36
CA TYR A 4 11.18 -5.55 -11.91
C TYR A 4 11.96 -4.24 -11.71
N SER A 5 11.33 -3.10 -12.01
CA SER A 5 11.91 -1.78 -11.75
C SER A 5 12.26 -1.59 -10.27
N LEU A 6 11.39 -2.01 -9.33
CA LEU A 6 11.71 -2.01 -7.90
C LEU A 6 12.93 -2.87 -7.56
N SER A 7 13.03 -4.09 -8.13
CA SER A 7 14.13 -5.01 -7.85
C SER A 7 15.50 -4.53 -8.36
N VAL A 8 15.51 -3.63 -9.34
CA VAL A 8 16.72 -3.03 -9.93
C VAL A 8 16.91 -1.58 -9.43
N ASP A 9 16.23 -1.19 -8.35
CA ASP A 9 16.31 0.15 -7.72
C ASP A 9 15.89 1.32 -8.65
N LEU A 10 15.09 1.03 -9.68
CA LEU A 10 14.50 2.01 -10.59
C LEU A 10 13.13 2.47 -10.09
N LYS A 11 13.14 3.16 -8.95
CA LYS A 11 11.96 3.57 -8.21
C LYS A 11 10.99 4.45 -9.00
N GLU A 12 11.51 5.42 -9.76
CA GLU A 12 10.68 6.32 -10.58
C GLU A 12 9.94 5.56 -11.69
N SER A 13 10.61 4.63 -12.35
CA SER A 13 9.99 3.74 -13.34
C SER A 13 8.96 2.81 -12.70
N ALA A 14 9.23 2.32 -11.49
CA ALA A 14 8.26 1.53 -10.74
C ALA A 14 6.97 2.31 -10.46
N ILE A 15 7.10 3.56 -9.98
CA ILE A 15 5.97 4.46 -9.72
C ILE A 15 5.13 4.67 -10.98
N GLN A 16 5.77 4.92 -12.13
CA GLN A 16 5.06 5.09 -13.40
C GLN A 16 4.30 3.83 -13.80
N HIS A 17 4.93 2.66 -13.70
CA HIS A 17 4.30 1.38 -14.03
C HIS A 17 3.12 1.02 -13.12
N PHE A 18 3.24 1.25 -11.81
CA PHE A 18 2.13 0.99 -10.88
C PHE A 18 0.99 1.99 -11.05
N ASN A 19 1.27 3.27 -11.28
CA ASN A 19 0.24 4.26 -11.61
C ASN A 19 -0.51 3.92 -12.90
N LEU A 20 0.19 3.43 -13.92
CA LEU A 20 -0.43 2.94 -15.14
C LEU A 20 -1.32 1.73 -14.85
N GLY A 21 -0.81 0.77 -14.07
CA GLY A 21 -1.57 -0.40 -13.63
C GLY A 21 -2.87 -0.05 -12.91
N LEU A 22 -2.83 0.93 -11.99
CA LEU A 22 -4.01 1.41 -11.25
C LEU A 22 -5.08 2.02 -12.16
N LYS A 23 -4.67 2.72 -13.23
CA LYS A 23 -5.60 3.35 -14.18
C LYS A 23 -6.17 2.37 -15.20
N SER A 24 -5.43 1.32 -15.55
CA SER A 24 -5.81 0.39 -16.62
C SER A 24 -6.50 -0.88 -16.13
N THR A 25 -6.37 -1.24 -14.85
CA THR A 25 -6.91 -2.49 -14.32
C THR A 25 -8.37 -2.37 -13.89
N ASN A 26 -9.17 -3.36 -14.29
CA ASN A 26 -10.51 -3.60 -13.71
C ASN A 26 -10.50 -4.74 -12.68
N ASN A 27 -9.37 -5.45 -12.55
CA ASN A 27 -9.22 -6.53 -11.58
C ASN A 27 -8.84 -5.94 -10.21
N LYS A 28 -9.65 -6.23 -9.20
CA LYS A 28 -9.47 -5.74 -7.81
C LYS A 28 -8.17 -6.20 -7.19
N ASP A 29 -7.76 -7.44 -7.40
CA ASP A 29 -6.55 -8.01 -6.81
C ASP A 29 -5.31 -7.34 -7.43
N LEU A 30 -5.31 -7.14 -8.75
CA LEU A 30 -4.24 -6.45 -9.45
C LEU A 30 -4.19 -4.96 -9.07
N TRP A 31 -5.35 -4.34 -8.88
CA TRP A 31 -5.45 -2.96 -8.38
C TRP A 31 -4.83 -2.87 -6.99
N PHE A 32 -5.23 -3.75 -6.07
CA PHE A 32 -4.73 -3.80 -4.70
C PHE A 32 -3.23 -4.02 -4.70
N TYR A 33 -2.75 -5.02 -5.44
CA TYR A 33 -1.32 -5.31 -5.59
C TYR A 33 -0.53 -4.09 -6.09
N SER A 34 -1.04 -3.39 -7.10
CA SER A 34 -0.39 -2.19 -7.65
C SER A 34 -0.39 -1.04 -6.65
N ALA A 35 -1.49 -0.84 -5.92
CA ALA A 35 -1.63 0.18 -4.89
C ALA A 35 -0.65 -0.06 -3.73
N MET A 36 -0.54 -1.30 -3.25
CA MET A 36 0.37 -1.66 -2.15
C MET A 36 1.82 -1.37 -2.52
N ASN A 37 2.26 -1.83 -3.71
CA ASN A 37 3.64 -1.61 -4.14
C ASN A 37 3.95 -0.14 -4.44
N LEU A 38 2.95 0.62 -4.93
CA LEU A 38 3.09 2.06 -5.09
C LEU A 38 3.22 2.79 -3.74
N ALA A 39 2.46 2.36 -2.73
CA ALA A 39 2.58 2.88 -1.37
C ALA A 39 3.98 2.65 -0.79
N LEU A 40 4.59 1.49 -1.02
CA LEU A 40 5.99 1.23 -0.63
C LEU A 40 6.98 2.18 -1.32
N CYS A 41 6.76 2.48 -2.60
CA CYS A 41 7.59 3.44 -3.32
C CYS A 41 7.52 4.84 -2.66
N TYR A 42 6.34 5.27 -2.21
CA TYR A 42 6.18 6.59 -1.61
C TYR A 42 6.69 6.68 -0.17
N LEU A 43 6.69 5.58 0.59
CA LEU A 43 7.21 5.54 1.96
C LEU A 43 8.68 5.93 2.06
N ASP A 44 9.47 5.43 1.12
CA ASP A 44 10.92 5.61 1.12
C ASP A 44 11.35 6.94 0.46
N SER A 45 10.41 7.85 0.21
CA SER A 45 10.72 9.15 -0.39
C SER A 45 10.74 10.25 0.67
N LYS A 46 11.76 11.12 0.60
CA LYS A 46 11.91 12.27 1.51
C LYS A 46 10.92 13.41 1.19
N ASP A 47 10.20 13.31 0.07
CA ASP A 47 9.33 14.35 -0.44
C ASP A 47 7.96 14.37 0.23
N THR A 48 7.56 15.56 0.69
CA THR A 48 6.27 15.81 1.33
C THR A 48 5.08 15.53 0.41
N ASN A 49 5.22 15.73 -0.90
CA ASN A 49 4.17 15.45 -1.88
C ASN A 49 3.82 13.97 -1.99
N ASN A 50 4.81 13.09 -1.82
CA ASN A 50 4.61 11.65 -1.89
C ASN A 50 3.91 11.12 -0.63
N LYS A 51 4.06 11.79 0.52
CA LYS A 51 3.28 11.47 1.73
C LYS A 51 1.78 11.67 1.52
N ASN A 52 1.37 12.73 0.83
CA ASN A 52 -0.04 12.97 0.54
C ASN A 52 -0.61 11.91 -0.42
N GLN A 53 0.16 11.51 -1.44
CA GLN A 53 -0.23 10.42 -2.35
C GLN A 53 -0.31 9.07 -1.63
N LEU A 54 0.63 8.79 -0.73
CA LEU A 54 0.61 7.61 0.14
C LEU A 54 -0.66 7.57 0.98
N ILE A 55 -1.02 8.67 1.65
CA ILE A 55 -2.25 8.76 2.46
C ILE A 55 -3.49 8.52 1.60
N SER A 56 -3.56 9.10 0.40
CA SER A 56 -4.69 8.87 -0.52
C SER A 56 -4.81 7.40 -0.96
N ILE A 57 -3.68 6.73 -1.22
CA ILE A 57 -3.68 5.30 -1.55
C ILE A 57 -4.15 4.48 -0.35
N LEU A 58 -3.62 4.78 0.84
CA LEU A 58 -4.00 4.15 2.10
C LEU A 58 -5.51 4.30 2.36
N ASP A 59 -6.09 5.47 2.14
CA ASP A 59 -7.52 5.72 2.31
C ASP A 59 -8.38 4.89 1.35
N ASN A 60 -7.95 4.75 0.09
CA ASN A 60 -8.67 3.95 -0.89
C ASN A 60 -8.61 2.46 -0.56
N VAL A 61 -7.50 1.99 -0.02
CA VAL A 61 -7.26 0.60 0.39
C VAL A 61 -8.05 0.23 1.64
N LEU A 62 -8.17 1.16 2.58
CA LEU A 62 -8.87 0.97 3.86
C LEU A 62 -10.38 0.99 3.74
N ASN A 63 -10.93 1.47 2.62
CA ASN A 63 -12.36 1.32 2.37
C ASN A 63 -12.68 -0.17 2.20
N ASP A 64 -13.62 -0.70 3.01
CA ASP A 64 -14.09 -2.10 3.11
C ASP A 64 -14.47 -2.80 1.78
N ARG A 65 -14.35 -2.12 0.64
CA ARG A 65 -14.57 -2.65 -0.71
C ARG A 65 -13.52 -3.69 -1.15
N PHE A 66 -12.45 -3.87 -0.37
CA PHE A 66 -11.33 -4.78 -0.64
C PHE A 66 -11.22 -5.93 0.37
N GLN A 67 -12.33 -6.41 0.95
CA GLN A 67 -12.33 -7.74 1.56
C GLN A 67 -12.15 -8.78 0.45
N THR A 68 -10.92 -9.22 0.26
CA THR A 68 -10.56 -10.32 -0.62
C THR A 68 -10.56 -11.63 0.15
N PHE A 69 -10.88 -12.74 -0.53
CA PHE A 69 -10.73 -14.10 0.03
C PHE A 69 -9.26 -14.46 0.30
N ASN A 70 -8.31 -13.64 -0.14
CA ASN A 70 -6.89 -13.83 0.05
C ASN A 70 -6.43 -13.27 1.40
N THR A 71 -6.02 -14.17 2.29
CA THR A 71 -5.51 -13.84 3.63
C THR A 71 -4.28 -12.94 3.57
N ALA A 72 -3.41 -13.10 2.56
CA ALA A 72 -2.23 -12.27 2.39
C ALA A 72 -2.61 -10.80 2.12
N PHE A 73 -3.62 -10.55 1.29
CA PHE A 73 -4.08 -9.17 1.03
C PHE A 73 -4.73 -8.55 2.27
N ASN A 74 -5.43 -9.34 3.07
CA ASN A 74 -5.98 -8.87 4.34
C ASN A 74 -4.86 -8.52 5.33
N ALA A 75 -3.81 -9.35 5.43
CA ALA A 75 -2.62 -9.06 6.24
C ALA A 75 -1.92 -7.77 5.79
N PHE A 76 -1.73 -7.61 4.47
CA PHE A 76 -1.17 -6.38 3.91
C PHE A 76 -2.05 -5.17 4.21
N SER A 77 -3.37 -5.26 4.07
CA SER A 77 -4.29 -4.17 4.40
C SER A 77 -4.15 -3.72 5.86
N SER A 78 -4.13 -4.67 6.80
CA SER A 78 -3.90 -4.38 8.22
C SER A 78 -2.51 -3.78 8.49
N TYR A 79 -1.47 -4.20 7.76
CA TYR A 79 -0.14 -3.59 7.86
C TYR A 79 -0.15 -2.12 7.40
N PHE A 80 -0.78 -1.83 6.26
CA PHE A 80 -0.89 -0.47 5.74
C PHE A 80 -1.81 0.40 6.61
N LYS A 81 -2.82 -0.18 7.27
CA LYS A 81 -3.60 0.47 8.33
C LYS A 81 -2.73 0.89 9.52
N ALA A 82 -1.89 -0.03 10.00
CA ALA A 82 -0.94 0.24 11.07
C ALA A 82 0.01 1.38 10.70
N LEU A 83 0.54 1.34 9.47
CA LEU A 83 1.43 2.36 8.93
C LEU A 83 0.76 3.75 8.87
N LYS A 84 -0.49 3.83 8.42
CA LYS A 84 -1.26 5.09 8.42
C LYS A 84 -1.38 5.66 9.83
N PHE A 85 -1.78 4.83 10.80
CA PHE A 85 -1.90 5.25 12.19
C PHE A 85 -0.56 5.71 12.76
N TYR A 86 0.51 5.00 12.45
CA TYR A 86 1.86 5.37 12.86
C TYR A 86 2.28 6.74 12.30
N LEU A 87 2.05 6.99 11.00
CA LEU A 87 2.35 8.28 10.36
C LEU A 87 1.54 9.44 10.96
N ASN A 88 0.33 9.16 11.47
CA ASN A 88 -0.53 10.13 12.15
C ASN A 88 -0.24 10.25 13.67
N SER A 89 0.86 9.70 14.17
CA SER A 89 1.22 9.66 15.60
C SER A 89 0.21 8.93 16.50
N GLN A 90 -0.63 8.05 15.93
CA GLN A 90 -1.61 7.24 16.66
C GLN A 90 -1.01 5.85 16.97
N TYR A 91 -0.14 5.79 17.97
CA TYR A 91 0.67 4.58 18.22
C TYR A 91 -0.13 3.37 18.72
N GLN A 92 -1.14 3.58 19.57
CA GLN A 92 -1.96 2.49 20.10
C GLN A 92 -2.75 1.73 19.02
N PRO A 93 -3.56 2.39 18.17
CA PRO A 93 -4.27 1.69 17.09
C PRO A 93 -3.32 1.16 16.00
N ALA A 94 -2.14 1.76 15.84
CA ALA A 94 -1.10 1.22 14.97
C ALA A 94 -0.62 -0.16 15.46
N GLN A 95 -0.35 -0.32 16.76
CA GLN A 95 0.08 -1.60 17.33
C GLN A 95 -0.99 -2.68 17.21
N GLU A 96 -2.26 -2.34 17.44
CA GLU A 96 -3.38 -3.28 17.30
C GLU A 96 -3.53 -3.76 15.86
N SER A 97 -3.48 -2.83 14.89
CA SER A 97 -3.55 -3.16 13.45
C SER A 97 -2.34 -3.98 13.00
N LEU A 98 -1.15 -3.75 13.58
CA LEU A 98 0.05 -4.53 13.29
C LEU A 98 -0.05 -5.96 13.81
N LYS A 99 -0.63 -6.16 15.00
CA LYS A 99 -0.90 -7.50 15.53
C LYS A 99 -1.87 -8.27 14.62
N GLU A 100 -2.93 -7.61 14.16
CA GLU A 100 -3.88 -8.19 13.21
C GLU A 100 -3.18 -8.61 11.91
N ALA A 101 -2.29 -7.76 11.38
CA ALA A 101 -1.50 -8.10 10.19
C ALA A 101 -0.64 -9.36 10.38
N ILE A 102 -0.01 -9.52 11.56
CA ILE A 102 0.83 -10.68 11.86
C ILE A 102 -0.01 -11.97 12.00
N VAL A 103 -1.23 -11.87 12.55
CA VAL A 103 -2.11 -13.03 12.70
C VAL A 103 -2.65 -13.53 11.36
N LEU A 104 -2.81 -12.63 10.38
CA LEU A 104 -3.33 -12.93 9.05
C LEU A 104 -2.28 -13.42 8.05
N ALA A 105 -0.99 -13.19 8.33
CA ALA A 105 0.16 -13.54 7.48
C ALA A 105 0.58 -15.01 7.66
#